data_AF-A0A5E4UNJ7-F1
#
_entry.id   AF-A0A5E4UNJ7-F1
#
_cell.length_a   1.000
_cell.length_b   1.000
_cell.length_c   1.000
_cell.angle_alpha   90.00
_cell.angle_beta   90.00
_cell.angle_gamma   90.00
#
_symmetry.space_group_name_H-M   'P 1'
#
loop_
_entity.id
_entity.type
_entity.pdbx_description
1 polymer ?
#
loop_
_entity_poly.entity_id
_entity_poly.type
_entity_poly.pdbx_seq_one_letter_code
_entity_poly.pdbx_strand_id
1 'polypeptide(L)' 'MPRALARPEQTQSPIEIIRAALREAAIAPTVFDALDVTGEALRILAELAQAEVHHGR' A
#
# COMPACT_ATOMS: atom_id res chain seq x y z
N MET A 1 28.63 -0.99 20.47
CA MET A 1 28.06 -0.55 19.17
C MET A 1 26.94 -1.51 18.77
N PRO A 2 25.66 -1.25 19.07
CA PRO A 2 24.59 -2.08 18.54
C PRO A 2 24.24 -1.59 17.13
N ARG A 3 24.64 -2.38 16.13
CA ARG A 3 24.23 -2.23 14.74
C ARG A 3 22.77 -2.68 14.66
N ALA A 4 21.84 -1.73 14.78
CA ALA A 4 20.44 -1.96 14.50
C ALA A 4 20.33 -2.35 13.02
N LEU A 5 20.10 -3.64 12.77
CA LEU A 5 19.62 -4.12 11.49
C LEU A 5 18.24 -3.47 11.32
N ALA A 6 18.20 -2.35 10.60
CA ALA A 6 16.96 -1.76 10.12
C ALA A 6 16.32 -2.81 9.22
N ARG A 7 15.39 -3.55 9.81
CA ARG A 7 14.58 -4.59 9.19
C ARG A 7 13.86 -3.95 7.99
N PRO A 8 14.13 -4.36 6.74
CA PRO A 8 13.47 -3.81 5.54
C PRO A 8 12.03 -4.33 5.39
N GLU A 9 11.41 -4.79 6.48
CA GLU A 9 10.02 -5.26 6.53
C GLU A 9 9.10 -4.15 7.02
N GLN A 10 9.41 -2.89 6.69
CA GLN A 10 8.36 -1.87 6.68
C GLN A 10 7.43 -2.22 5.52
N THR A 11 6.60 -3.23 5.72
CA THR A 11 5.33 -3.41 5.02
C THR A 11 4.75 -2.01 4.93
N GLN A 12 4.70 -1.43 3.74
CA GLN A 12 4.20 -0.06 3.56
C GLN A 12 2.89 0.02 4.34
N SER A 13 2.81 0.99 5.26
CA SER A 13 1.63 1.08 6.09
C SER A 13 0.41 1.27 5.17
N PRO A 14 -0.76 0.69 5.48
CA PRO A 14 -1.97 0.88 4.67
C PRO A 14 -2.25 2.35 4.32
N ILE A 15 -1.94 3.26 5.25
CA ILE A 15 -2.08 4.71 5.05
C ILE A 15 -1.09 5.27 4.02
N GLU A 16 0.14 4.77 3.95
CA GLU A 16 1.10 5.19 2.92
C GLU A 16 0.66 4.74 1.52
N ILE A 17 0.12 3.53 1.40
CA ILE A 17 -0.43 3.01 0.14
C ILE A 17 -1.59 3.89 -0.33
N ILE A 18 -2.54 4.19 0.57
CA ILE A 18 -3.67 5.06 0.28
C ILE A 18 -3.20 6.46 -0.15
N ARG A 19 -2.25 7.05 0.59
CA ARG A 19 -1.75 8.40 0.27
C ARG A 19 -1.02 8.45 -1.06
N ALA A 20 -0.23 7.43 -1.40
CA ALA A 20 0.46 7.33 -2.68
C ALA A 20 -0.57 7.26 -3.82
N ALA A 21 -1.53 6.34 -3.71
CA ALA A 21 -2.57 6.14 -4.71
C ALA A 21 -3.42 7.41 -4.93
N LEU A 22 -3.79 8.11 -3.85
CA LEU A 22 -4.56 9.35 -3.96
C LEU A 22 -3.76 10.48 -4.63
N ARG A 23 -2.45 10.58 -4.38
CA ARG A 23 -1.60 11.59 -5.03
C ARG A 23 -1.45 11.30 -6.52
N GLU A 24 -1.22 10.05 -6.89
CA GLU A 24 -1.12 9.65 -8.30
C GLU A 24 -2.44 9.83 -9.04
N ALA A 25 -3.56 9.40 -8.43
CA ALA A 25 -4.89 9.58 -9.00
C ALA A 25 -5.28 11.06 -9.17
N ALA A 26 -4.84 11.94 -8.26
CA ALA A 26 -5.16 13.38 -8.33
C ALA A 26 -4.51 14.09 -9.54
N ILE A 27 -3.42 13.56 -10.08
CA ILE A 27 -2.72 14.12 -11.25
C ILE A 27 -2.89 13.26 -12.51
N ALA A 28 -3.76 12.25 -12.45
CA ALA A 28 -3.95 11.30 -13.54
C ALA A 28 -4.57 12.00 -14.78
N PRO A 29 -4.12 11.66 -16.01
CA PRO A 29 -4.60 12.32 -17.22
C PRO A 29 -6.09 12.09 -17.51
N THR A 30 -6.62 10.95 -17.08
CA THR A 30 -8.03 10.60 -17.23
C THR A 30 -8.61 10.00 -15.95
N VAL A 31 -9.94 9.99 -15.87
CA VAL A 31 -10.65 9.32 -14.77
C VAL A 31 -10.38 7.81 -14.78
N PHE A 32 -10.17 7.19 -15.95
CA PHE A 32 -9.85 5.77 -16.04
C PHE A 32 -8.48 5.45 -15.42
N ASP A 33 -7.47 6.28 -15.71
CA ASP A 33 -6.13 6.14 -15.10
C ASP A 33 -6.20 6.28 -13.57
N ALA A 34 -7.01 7.22 -13.07
CA ALA A 34 -7.24 7.38 -11.63
C ALA A 34 -7.92 6.15 -10.99
N LEU A 35 -8.88 5.55 -11.70
CA LEU A 35 -9.55 4.32 -11.26
C LEU A 35 -8.60 3.13 -11.25
N ASP A 36 -7.72 3.00 -12.25
CA ASP A 36 -6.73 1.92 -12.30
C ASP A 36 -5.73 2.02 -11.13
N VAL A 37 -5.20 3.24 -10.87
CA VAL A 37 -4.28 3.50 -9.74
C VAL A 37 -4.94 3.18 -8.40
N THR A 38 -6.18 3.64 -8.20
CA THR A 38 -6.90 3.38 -6.94
C THR A 38 -7.32 1.92 -6.79
N GLY A 39 -7.69 1.26 -7.88
CA GLY A 39 -8.01 -0.16 -7.91
C GLY A 39 -6.82 -1.04 -7.52
N GLU A 40 -5.64 -0.73 -8.06
CA GLU A 40 -4.41 -1.44 -7.70
C GLU A 40 -4.06 -1.25 -6.21
N ALA A 41 -4.22 -0.04 -5.69
CA ALA A 41 -4.01 0.22 -4.27
C ALA A 41 -4.97 -0.59 -3.38
N LEU A 42 -6.25 -0.71 -3.77
CA LEU A 42 -7.23 -1.54 -3.06
C LEU A 42 -6.87 -3.02 -3.11
N ARG A 43 -6.34 -3.52 -4.24
CA ARG A 43 -5.85 -4.91 -4.36
C ARG A 43 -4.74 -5.18 -3.35
N ILE A 44 -3.74 -4.30 -3.27
CA ILE A 44 -2.62 -4.44 -2.32
C ILE A 44 -3.13 -4.40 -0.87
N LEU A 45 -4.04 -3.49 -0.54
CA LEU A 45 -4.63 -3.42 0.80
C LEU A 45 -5.41 -4.68 1.17
N ALA A 46 -6.13 -5.27 0.22
CA ALA A 46 -6.83 -6.54 0.44
C ALA A 46 -5.85 -7.67 0.73
N GLU A 47 -4.73 -7.74 0.00
CA GLU A 47 -3.68 -8.73 0.24
C GLU A 47 -3.05 -8.59 1.63
N LEU A 48 -2.79 -7.36 2.07
CA LEU A 48 -2.31 -7.09 3.43
C LEU A 48 -3.33 -7.54 4.49
N ALA A 49 -4.61 -7.20 4.32
CA ALA A 49 -5.66 -7.61 5.24
C ALA A 49 -5.81 -9.14 5.32
N GLN A 50 -5.71 -9.85 4.19
CA GLN A 50 -5.70 -11.32 4.18
C GLN A 50 -4.47 -11.89 4.89
N ALA A 51 -3.28 -11.30 4.66
CA ALA A 51 -2.05 -11.73 5.33
C ALA A 51 -2.13 -11.54 6.86
N GLU A 52 -2.73 -10.45 7.34
CA GLU A 52 -2.97 -10.23 8.78
C GLU A 52 -3.89 -11.31 9.38
N VAL A 53 -4.97 -11.66 8.70
CA VAL A 53 -5.88 -12.75 9.12
C VAL A 53 -5.17 -14.10 9.14
N HIS A 54 -4.28 -14.36 8.18
CA HIS A 54 -3.53 -15.62 8.12
C HIS A 54 -2.42 -15.74 9.16
N HIS A 55 -1.74 -14.63 9.52
CA HIS A 55 -0.68 -14.63 10.53
C HIS A 55 -1.18 -14.53 11.98
N GLY A 56 -2.46 -14.16 12.19
CA GLY A 56 -3.07 -14.03 13.51
C GLY A 56 -3.61 -15.31 14.16
N ARG A 57 -3.15 -16.51 13.75
CA ARG A 57 -3.47 -17.79 14.41
C ARG A 57 -2.35 -18.29 15.31
#